data_AF-A0A9Q1H9W5-F1
#
_entry.id   AF-A0A9Q1H9W5-F1
#
_cell.length_a   1.000
_cell.length_b   1.000
_cell.length_c   1.000
_cell.angle_alpha   90.00
_cell.angle_beta   90.00
_cell.angle_gamma   90.00
#
_symmetry.space_group_name_H-M   'P 1'
#
loop_
_entity.id
_entity.type
_entity.pdbx_description
1 polymer ?
#
loop_
_entity_poly.entity_id
_entity_poly.type
_entity_poly.pdbx_seq_one_letter_code
_entity_poly.pdbx_strand_id
1 'polypeptide(L)'
;MAQKPVDWWTKIPCHFTWNLEVGVDVDFMSIVNNLDSKLETFSETLWEGSPCALLLFRGYLEVSKFDGVILNRKKAEEFFNNADHENENVTDSEEQSAYTIVSLANRLWILEKFGDLGDDRATPNRETLTRRLEEVWKSTSQVSDNVRAHLEATAAFALSRLGPGKYEEAELRYRKATTIISTQSSWFHSLGFLIGRQARLKSPSWEDCYDEMDEEIKCYKKAIDLDPGNDSARCDLALLLIKRPDREKDARKIIGQTKDTTCEVIIKKGRFFRRQKEFLEALYVLLKGEDLKNPRSELFFQISCVFFQLGTQAGTMKDFTRKSEYLSSEIKYLDKCLQLEPTHFFAKRNKAISFGKSGLISQGAQLFREIIEEQRKFPRNLIEAQFSFAKYLDLYKNNLTSKELIKTWEDVVDSSLRILREIDQNENNKITGDNGYLEKARSKLTDFYLKQADGKQKLKQLEEKLSQLNL
;
A
#
# COMPACT_ATOMS: atom_id res chain seq x y z
N MET A 1 -34.98 -26.94 12.41
CA MET A 1 -33.70 -26.68 13.10
C MET A 1 -33.83 -25.37 13.84
N ALA A 2 -33.85 -25.37 15.16
CA ALA A 2 -33.88 -24.12 15.93
C ALA A 2 -32.56 -23.36 15.70
N GLN A 3 -32.63 -22.08 15.32
CA GLN A 3 -31.44 -21.23 15.27
C GLN A 3 -30.84 -21.19 16.68
N LYS A 4 -29.57 -21.60 16.81
CA LYS A 4 -28.83 -21.37 18.05
C LYS A 4 -28.90 -19.87 18.36
N PRO A 5 -29.16 -19.47 19.63
CA PRO A 5 -29.14 -18.06 19.99
C PRO A 5 -27.79 -17.47 19.57
N VAL A 6 -27.83 -16.33 18.88
CA VAL A 6 -26.63 -15.61 18.48
C VAL A 6 -25.99 -15.07 19.74
N ASP A 7 -24.79 -15.55 20.06
CA ASP A 7 -24.06 -15.08 21.23
C ASP A 7 -23.85 -13.56 21.14
N TRP A 8 -24.04 -12.87 22.26
CA TRP A 8 -23.96 -11.40 22.33
C TRP A 8 -22.61 -10.84 21.85
N TRP A 9 -21.52 -11.60 22.07
CA TRP A 9 -20.16 -11.18 21.76
C TRP A 9 -19.89 -11.12 20.24
N THR A 10 -20.69 -11.78 19.40
CA THR A 10 -20.49 -11.73 17.93
C THR A 10 -20.73 -10.35 17.34
N LYS A 11 -21.34 -9.45 18.11
CA LYS A 11 -21.59 -8.04 17.75
C LYS A 11 -20.48 -7.10 18.24
N ILE A 12 -19.51 -7.59 19.00
CA ILE A 12 -18.43 -6.74 19.52
C ILE A 12 -17.49 -6.33 18.37
N PRO A 13 -17.13 -5.03 18.26
CA PRO A 13 -16.20 -4.54 17.27
C PRO A 13 -14.82 -5.23 17.36
N CYS A 14 -14.46 -5.91 16.28
CA CYS A 14 -13.16 -6.54 16.05
C CYS A 14 -12.97 -6.80 14.54
N HIS A 15 -11.79 -7.32 14.16
CA HIS A 15 -11.42 -7.52 12.76
C HIS A 15 -12.42 -8.39 11.97
N PHE A 16 -13.02 -9.39 12.62
CA PHE A 16 -14.04 -10.25 12.01
C PHE A 16 -15.38 -9.56 11.75
N THR A 17 -15.67 -8.47 12.46
CA THR A 17 -16.92 -7.69 12.34
C THR A 17 -16.77 -6.44 11.48
N TRP A 18 -15.54 -6.04 11.13
CA TRP A 18 -15.26 -4.84 10.35
C TRP A 18 -15.28 -5.06 8.82
N ASN A 19 -15.72 -6.24 8.37
CA ASN A 19 -15.88 -6.56 6.95
C ASN A 19 -14.61 -6.26 6.11
N LEU A 20 -13.45 -6.65 6.66
CA LEU A 20 -12.14 -6.33 6.10
C LEU A 20 -11.87 -7.06 4.77
N GLU A 21 -12.56 -8.15 4.48
CA GLU A 21 -12.27 -9.01 3.32
C GLU A 21 -12.92 -8.51 2.00
N VAL A 22 -13.88 -7.59 2.08
CA VAL A 22 -14.67 -7.14 0.92
C VAL A 22 -14.04 -5.90 0.28
N GLY A 23 -13.82 -5.93 -1.04
CA GLY A 23 -13.32 -4.77 -1.79
C GLY A 23 -11.85 -4.45 -1.52
N VAL A 24 -11.02 -5.48 -1.36
CA VAL A 24 -9.59 -5.36 -1.11
C VAL A 24 -8.83 -5.41 -2.43
N ASP A 25 -7.98 -4.40 -2.63
CA ASP A 25 -7.24 -4.16 -3.87
C ASP A 25 -5.76 -4.53 -3.78
N VAL A 26 -5.34 -5.08 -2.64
CA VAL A 26 -3.94 -5.39 -2.32
C VAL A 26 -3.82 -6.88 -2.06
N ASP A 27 -2.76 -7.49 -2.59
CA ASP A 27 -2.49 -8.90 -2.34
C ASP A 27 -2.10 -9.13 -0.87
N PHE A 28 -2.51 -10.29 -0.35
CA PHE A 28 -2.27 -10.68 1.03
C PHE A 28 -0.79 -10.60 1.43
N MET A 29 0.11 -11.05 0.54
CA MET A 29 1.54 -11.09 0.82
C MET A 29 2.11 -9.68 0.96
N SER A 30 1.72 -8.73 0.11
CA SER A 30 2.12 -7.32 0.25
C SER A 30 1.63 -6.71 1.56
N ILE A 31 0.42 -7.04 2.02
CA ILE A 31 -0.09 -6.57 3.32
C ILE A 31 0.78 -7.13 4.45
N VAL A 32 1.02 -8.44 4.45
CA VAL A 32 1.83 -9.15 5.45
C VAL A 32 3.26 -8.60 5.47
N ASN A 33 3.91 -8.50 4.32
CA ASN A 33 5.29 -8.01 4.22
C ASN A 33 5.40 -6.56 4.72
N ASN A 34 4.40 -5.70 4.44
CA ASN A 34 4.39 -4.34 4.97
C ASN A 34 4.29 -4.31 6.50
N LEU A 35 3.46 -5.18 7.09
CA LEU A 35 3.26 -5.27 8.53
C LEU A 35 4.48 -5.87 9.22
N ASP A 36 5.01 -6.97 8.72
CA ASP A 36 6.19 -7.66 9.27
C ASP A 36 7.41 -6.73 9.21
N SER A 37 7.61 -6.05 8.08
CA SER A 37 8.67 -5.05 7.93
C SER A 37 8.52 -3.85 8.89
N LYS A 38 7.29 -3.48 9.26
CA LYS A 38 7.06 -2.45 10.29
C LYS A 38 7.38 -2.98 11.69
N LEU A 39 6.92 -4.18 12.02
CA LEU A 39 7.14 -4.84 13.32
C LEU A 39 8.64 -5.08 13.57
N GLU A 40 9.40 -5.53 12.57
CA GLU A 40 10.85 -5.77 12.70
C GLU A 40 11.62 -4.49 13.04
N THR A 41 11.22 -3.36 12.43
CA THR A 41 11.83 -2.06 12.69
C THR A 41 11.27 -1.34 13.92
N PHE A 42 10.21 -1.87 14.55
CA PHE A 42 9.58 -1.25 15.71
C PHE A 42 10.55 -1.14 16.88
N SER A 43 11.39 -2.17 17.07
CA SER A 43 12.40 -2.22 18.14
C SER A 43 13.61 -1.32 17.91
N GLU A 44 13.76 -0.74 16.72
CA GLU A 44 15.00 -0.03 16.34
C GLU A 44 15.02 1.43 16.78
N THR A 45 13.87 2.04 17.09
CA THR A 45 13.79 3.44 17.54
C THR A 45 12.50 3.74 18.32
N LEU A 46 12.50 4.90 18.99
CA LEU A 46 11.37 5.52 19.70
C LEU A 46 10.14 5.69 18.77
N TRP A 47 9.43 4.62 18.47
CA TRP A 47 8.14 4.70 17.81
C TRP A 47 7.14 5.34 18.78
N GLU A 48 6.49 6.41 18.35
CA GLU A 48 5.58 7.23 19.20
C GLU A 48 4.21 6.58 19.42
N GLY A 49 4.09 5.25 19.30
CA GLY A 49 2.83 4.54 19.49
C GLY A 49 2.99 3.05 19.76
N SER A 50 1.96 2.45 20.33
CA SER A 50 1.91 1.03 20.64
C SER A 50 1.87 0.16 19.37
N PRO A 51 2.58 -0.99 19.32
CA PRO A 51 2.49 -1.92 18.20
C PRO A 51 1.22 -2.78 18.25
N CYS A 52 0.35 -2.61 19.27
CA CYS A 52 -0.85 -3.44 19.48
C CYS A 52 -1.74 -3.51 18.23
N ALA A 53 -2.06 -2.38 17.58
CA ALA A 53 -2.89 -2.39 16.38
C ALA A 53 -2.23 -3.15 15.20
N LEU A 54 -0.89 -3.09 15.06
CA LEU A 54 -0.13 -3.87 14.08
C LEU A 54 -0.28 -5.37 14.38
N LEU A 55 0.00 -5.78 15.62
CA LEU A 55 0.00 -7.17 16.06
C LEU A 55 -1.40 -7.79 15.99
N LEU A 56 -2.44 -7.08 16.43
CA LEU A 56 -3.82 -7.55 16.37
C LEU A 56 -4.28 -7.75 14.92
N PHE A 57 -3.96 -6.82 14.02
CA PHE A 57 -4.32 -6.98 12.61
C PHE A 57 -3.51 -8.12 11.97
N ARG A 58 -2.21 -8.22 12.29
CA ARG A 58 -1.33 -9.27 11.80
C ARG A 58 -1.76 -10.67 12.23
N GLY A 59 -2.25 -10.82 13.47
CA GLY A 59 -2.82 -12.06 13.97
C GLY A 59 -4.14 -12.43 13.27
N TYR A 60 -5.01 -11.45 13.01
CA TYR A 60 -6.23 -11.67 12.22
C TYR A 60 -5.91 -12.19 10.81
N LEU A 61 -4.88 -11.63 10.16
CA LEU A 61 -4.50 -12.02 8.81
C LEU A 61 -4.17 -13.52 8.66
N GLU A 62 -3.58 -14.14 9.69
CA GLU A 62 -3.26 -15.58 9.72
C GLU A 62 -4.50 -16.50 9.72
N VAL A 63 -5.69 -15.96 9.99
CA VAL A 63 -6.96 -16.71 10.08
C VAL A 63 -8.08 -16.08 9.23
N SER A 64 -7.74 -15.11 8.40
CA SER A 64 -8.65 -14.42 7.49
C SER A 64 -8.96 -15.27 6.25
N LYS A 65 -9.92 -14.82 5.44
CA LYS A 65 -10.28 -15.42 4.15
C LYS A 65 -9.69 -14.67 2.96
N PHE A 66 -8.62 -13.90 3.14
CA PHE A 66 -7.90 -13.32 2.01
C PHE A 66 -7.38 -14.43 1.09
N ASP A 67 -7.37 -14.16 -0.22
CA ASP A 67 -6.83 -15.10 -1.20
C ASP A 67 -5.33 -15.32 -0.94
N GLY A 68 -4.89 -16.57 -0.93
CA GLY A 68 -3.52 -16.97 -0.63
C GLY A 68 -3.20 -17.19 0.86
N VAL A 69 -4.16 -16.99 1.78
CA VAL A 69 -3.95 -17.27 3.21
C VAL A 69 -3.86 -18.78 3.45
N ILE A 70 -2.77 -19.21 4.10
CA ILE A 70 -2.67 -20.53 4.72
C ILE A 70 -3.04 -20.36 6.20
N LEU A 71 -4.20 -20.88 6.60
CA LEU A 71 -4.73 -20.71 7.95
C LEU A 71 -3.76 -21.21 9.02
N ASN A 72 -3.32 -20.31 9.90
CA ASN A 72 -2.37 -20.63 10.97
C ASN A 72 -2.83 -20.05 12.32
N ARG A 73 -3.65 -20.81 13.03
CA ARG A 73 -4.24 -20.42 14.32
C ARG A 73 -3.19 -20.19 15.39
N LYS A 74 -2.15 -21.05 15.43
CA LYS A 74 -1.07 -20.94 16.43
C LYS A 74 -0.33 -19.62 16.27
N LYS A 75 0.01 -19.26 15.03
CA LYS A 75 0.67 -17.99 14.73
C LYS A 75 -0.23 -16.78 14.99
N ALA A 76 -1.54 -16.88 14.71
CA ALA A 76 -2.50 -15.85 15.12
C ALA A 76 -2.47 -15.62 16.64
N GLU A 77 -2.48 -16.70 17.42
CA GLU A 77 -2.43 -16.64 18.88
C GLU A 77 -1.10 -16.07 19.40
N GLU A 78 0.03 -16.42 18.78
CA GLU A 78 1.33 -15.81 19.07
C GLU A 78 1.29 -14.28 18.89
N PHE A 79 0.71 -13.78 17.79
CA PHE A 79 0.56 -12.35 17.58
C PHE A 79 -0.38 -11.68 18.60
N PHE A 80 -1.48 -12.34 18.99
CA PHE A 80 -2.37 -11.80 20.01
C PHE A 80 -1.74 -11.81 21.40
N ASN A 81 -0.94 -12.81 21.75
CA ASN A 81 -0.18 -12.84 23.00
C ASN A 81 0.86 -11.72 23.04
N ASN A 82 1.57 -11.48 21.93
CA ASN A 82 2.48 -10.35 21.82
C ASN A 82 1.72 -9.02 21.92
N ALA A 83 0.55 -8.91 21.29
CA ALA A 83 -0.29 -7.72 21.41
C ALA A 83 -0.69 -7.47 22.86
N ASP A 84 -1.13 -8.50 23.58
CA ASP A 84 -1.52 -8.38 24.99
C ASP A 84 -0.33 -7.96 25.87
N HIS A 85 0.87 -8.49 25.61
CA HIS A 85 2.08 -8.09 26.33
C HIS A 85 2.45 -6.63 26.08
N GLU A 86 2.44 -6.19 24.82
CA GLU A 86 2.69 -4.79 24.46
C GLU A 86 1.61 -3.84 25.03
N ASN A 87 0.40 -4.36 25.20
CA ASN A 87 -0.71 -3.62 25.79
C ASN A 87 -0.50 -3.33 27.28
N GLU A 88 0.31 -4.11 27.99
CA GLU A 88 0.69 -3.84 29.39
C GLU A 88 1.50 -2.54 29.53
N ASN A 89 2.21 -2.15 28.47
CA ASN A 89 3.01 -0.92 28.42
C ASN A 89 2.22 0.31 27.94
N VAL A 90 0.96 0.14 27.53
CA VAL A 90 0.09 1.25 27.12
C VAL A 90 -0.37 2.02 28.36
N THR A 91 -0.07 3.32 28.39
CA THR A 91 -0.32 4.18 29.55
C THR A 91 -1.77 4.67 29.64
N ASP A 92 -2.46 4.76 28.50
CA ASP A 92 -3.87 5.13 28.44
C ASP A 92 -4.74 3.89 28.70
N SER A 93 -5.46 3.89 29.83
CA SER A 93 -6.32 2.77 30.23
C SER A 93 -7.49 2.51 29.27
N GLU A 94 -7.97 3.54 28.58
CA GLU A 94 -9.07 3.42 27.62
C GLU A 94 -8.57 2.83 26.30
N GLU A 95 -7.37 3.23 25.86
CA GLU A 95 -6.65 2.56 24.76
C GLU A 95 -6.39 1.10 25.08
N GLN A 96 -5.87 0.82 26.28
CA GLN A 96 -5.57 -0.53 26.74
C GLN A 96 -6.81 -1.42 26.75
N SER A 97 -7.96 -0.86 27.18
CA SER A 97 -9.24 -1.55 27.18
C SER A 97 -9.71 -1.87 25.76
N ALA A 98 -9.57 -0.92 24.81
CA ALA A 98 -9.93 -1.14 23.42
C ALA A 98 -9.12 -2.26 22.78
N TYR A 99 -7.80 -2.30 22.98
CA TYR A 99 -6.96 -3.40 22.46
C TYR A 99 -7.33 -4.74 23.09
N THR A 100 -7.60 -4.77 24.41
CA THR A 100 -8.05 -5.98 25.11
C THR A 100 -9.37 -6.50 24.53
N ILE A 101 -10.34 -5.62 24.27
CA ILE A 101 -11.63 -5.97 23.66
C ILE A 101 -11.42 -6.63 22.28
N VAL A 102 -10.62 -5.99 21.41
CA VAL A 102 -10.37 -6.50 20.05
C VAL A 102 -9.64 -7.85 20.10
N SER A 103 -8.65 -7.98 20.99
CA SER A 103 -7.85 -9.20 21.20
C SER A 103 -8.73 -10.38 21.63
N LEU A 104 -9.55 -10.21 22.67
CA LEU A 104 -10.45 -11.25 23.18
C LEU A 104 -11.53 -11.62 22.17
N ALA A 105 -12.14 -10.63 21.51
CA ALA A 105 -13.16 -10.88 20.49
C ALA A 105 -12.59 -11.64 19.28
N ASN A 106 -11.38 -11.29 18.80
CA ASN A 106 -10.70 -12.03 17.75
C ASN A 106 -10.49 -13.50 18.13
N ARG A 107 -10.01 -13.78 19.35
CA ARG A 107 -9.81 -15.16 19.84
C ARG A 107 -11.11 -15.96 19.92
N LEU A 108 -12.20 -15.36 20.40
CA LEU A 108 -13.52 -16.01 20.41
C LEU A 108 -14.01 -16.34 19.00
N TRP A 109 -13.81 -15.44 18.04
CA TRP A 109 -14.12 -15.71 16.63
C TRP A 109 -13.30 -16.85 16.05
N ILE A 110 -12.02 -16.97 16.43
CA ILE A 110 -11.22 -18.14 16.07
C ILE A 110 -11.86 -19.39 16.65
N LEU A 111 -12.07 -19.48 17.96
CA LEU A 111 -12.67 -20.66 18.59
C LEU A 111 -14.02 -21.05 17.96
N GLU A 112 -14.88 -20.08 17.65
CA GLU A 112 -16.18 -20.34 17.02
C GLU A 112 -16.06 -20.88 15.59
N LYS A 113 -15.22 -20.27 14.74
CA LYS A 113 -15.09 -20.69 13.33
C LYS A 113 -14.36 -22.01 13.17
N PHE A 114 -13.54 -22.37 14.14
CA PHE A 114 -12.46 -23.31 13.94
C PHE A 114 -12.41 -24.43 14.98
N GLY A 115 -13.18 -24.33 16.07
CA GLY A 115 -13.15 -25.25 17.20
C GLY A 115 -11.96 -25.02 18.13
N ASP A 116 -11.95 -25.72 19.26
CA ASP A 116 -10.83 -25.69 20.20
C ASP A 116 -9.54 -26.22 19.55
N LEU A 117 -8.41 -25.62 19.94
CA LEU A 117 -7.09 -26.20 19.73
C LEU A 117 -6.97 -27.42 20.64
N GLY A 118 -7.51 -28.56 20.20
CA GLY A 118 -7.41 -29.80 20.95
C GLY A 118 -5.97 -30.04 21.42
N ASP A 119 -5.83 -30.20 22.74
CA ASP A 119 -4.65 -30.68 23.49
C ASP A 119 -3.63 -29.66 24.04
N ASP A 120 -3.81 -28.34 23.86
CA ASP A 120 -2.96 -27.35 24.55
C ASP A 120 -3.64 -26.77 25.80
N ARG A 121 -3.17 -27.17 26.99
CA ARG A 121 -3.64 -26.66 28.30
C ARG A 121 -3.42 -25.15 28.50
N ALA A 122 -2.77 -24.49 27.54
CA ALA A 122 -2.43 -23.07 27.59
C ALA A 122 -3.43 -22.16 26.85
N THR A 123 -4.33 -22.69 26.01
CA THR A 123 -5.32 -21.85 25.32
C THR A 123 -6.50 -21.56 26.26
N PRO A 124 -6.85 -20.29 26.53
CA PRO A 124 -7.99 -19.97 27.39
C PRO A 124 -9.27 -20.56 26.81
N ASN A 125 -10.00 -21.35 27.59
CA ASN A 125 -11.25 -21.92 27.13
C ASN A 125 -12.28 -20.81 26.83
N ARG A 126 -13.25 -21.10 25.95
CA ARG A 126 -14.29 -20.16 25.48
C ARG A 126 -14.94 -19.38 26.64
N GLU A 127 -15.31 -20.07 27.72
CA GLU A 127 -15.96 -19.47 28.88
C GLU A 127 -15.11 -18.39 29.54
N THR A 128 -13.80 -18.64 29.69
CA THR A 128 -12.87 -17.67 30.28
C THR A 128 -12.74 -16.41 29.42
N LEU A 129 -12.60 -16.58 28.11
CA LEU A 129 -12.53 -15.45 27.16
C LEU A 129 -13.83 -14.65 27.14
N THR A 130 -14.98 -15.32 27.08
CA THR A 130 -16.29 -14.66 27.09
C THR A 130 -16.50 -13.89 28.39
N ARG A 131 -16.17 -14.48 29.55
CA ARG A 131 -16.29 -13.79 30.85
C ARG A 131 -15.40 -12.55 30.93
N ARG A 132 -14.13 -12.66 30.53
CA ARG A 132 -13.19 -11.53 30.54
C ARG A 132 -13.61 -10.43 29.58
N LEU A 133 -14.11 -10.81 28.39
CA LEU A 133 -14.64 -9.86 27.42
C LEU A 133 -15.89 -9.15 27.95
N GLU A 134 -16.79 -9.87 28.61
CA GLU A 134 -17.99 -9.29 29.24
C GLU A 134 -17.63 -8.29 30.33
N GLU A 135 -16.65 -8.62 31.17
CA GLU A 135 -16.16 -7.77 32.24
C GLU A 135 -15.59 -6.45 31.69
N VAL A 136 -14.68 -6.52 30.72
CA VAL A 136 -14.07 -5.33 30.11
C VAL A 136 -15.10 -4.55 29.30
N TRP A 137 -15.99 -5.21 28.55
CA TRP A 137 -17.01 -4.56 27.72
C TRP A 137 -18.03 -3.78 28.58
N LYS A 138 -18.51 -4.36 29.67
CA LYS A 138 -19.45 -3.70 30.58
C LYS A 138 -18.81 -2.55 31.34
N SER A 139 -17.55 -2.69 31.74
CA SER A 139 -16.86 -1.65 32.50
C SER A 139 -16.47 -0.44 31.65
N THR A 140 -16.25 -0.62 30.34
CA THR A 140 -15.62 0.41 29.50
C THR A 140 -16.49 0.89 28.33
N SER A 141 -16.89 0.03 27.39
CA SER A 141 -17.41 0.48 26.09
C SER A 141 -18.90 0.85 26.08
N GLN A 142 -19.68 0.38 27.06
CA GLN A 142 -21.05 0.87 27.26
C GLN A 142 -21.07 2.30 27.84
N VAL A 143 -19.96 2.74 28.45
CA VAL A 143 -19.91 3.96 29.26
C VAL A 143 -18.96 5.03 28.70
N SER A 144 -17.84 4.63 28.07
CA SER A 144 -16.80 5.54 27.57
C SER A 144 -16.84 5.69 26.04
N ASP A 145 -17.03 6.92 25.59
CA ASP A 145 -16.86 7.31 24.19
C ASP A 145 -15.40 7.24 23.73
N ASN A 146 -14.44 7.42 24.64
CA ASN A 146 -13.01 7.33 24.31
C ASN A 146 -12.62 5.90 23.91
N VAL A 147 -13.11 4.89 24.63
CA VAL A 147 -12.89 3.47 24.26
C VAL A 147 -13.46 3.19 22.87
N ARG A 148 -14.63 3.75 22.53
CA ARG A 148 -15.22 3.65 21.19
C ARG A 148 -14.34 4.35 20.15
N ALA A 149 -13.76 5.50 20.48
CA ALA A 149 -12.82 6.20 19.59
C ALA A 149 -11.56 5.37 19.30
N HIS A 150 -10.98 4.71 20.30
CA HIS A 150 -9.86 3.79 20.10
C HIS A 150 -10.23 2.56 19.25
N LEU A 151 -11.44 2.00 19.43
CA LEU A 151 -11.94 0.93 18.56
C LEU A 151 -12.10 1.40 17.11
N GLU A 152 -12.64 2.60 16.89
CA GLU A 152 -12.76 3.19 15.55
C GLU A 152 -11.39 3.45 14.91
N ALA A 153 -10.43 3.99 15.66
CA ALA A 153 -9.07 4.20 15.18
C ALA A 153 -8.34 2.88 14.86
N THR A 154 -8.57 1.82 15.64
CA THR A 154 -8.02 0.48 15.39
C THR A 154 -8.61 -0.13 14.12
N ALA A 155 -9.91 0.03 13.90
CA ALA A 155 -10.57 -0.38 12.66
C ALA A 155 -10.06 0.41 11.45
N ALA A 156 -9.95 1.74 11.58
CA ALA A 156 -9.42 2.62 10.55
C ALA A 156 -7.97 2.27 10.17
N PHE A 157 -7.17 1.92 11.17
CA PHE A 157 -5.83 1.42 10.99
C PHE A 157 -5.80 0.17 10.11
N ALA A 158 -6.61 -0.85 10.41
CA ALA A 158 -6.68 -2.07 9.60
C ALA A 158 -7.14 -1.76 8.16
N LEU A 159 -8.23 -1.00 8.01
CA LEU A 159 -8.81 -0.63 6.71
C LEU A 159 -7.81 0.13 5.81
N SER A 160 -7.03 1.06 6.38
CA SER A 160 -6.04 1.83 5.62
C SER A 160 -4.90 1.00 5.00
N ARG A 161 -4.75 -0.27 5.39
CA ARG A 161 -3.75 -1.20 4.83
C ARG A 161 -4.29 -2.10 3.72
N LEU A 162 -5.59 -2.04 3.45
CA LEU A 162 -6.27 -2.90 2.48
C LEU A 162 -6.40 -2.25 1.09
N GLY A 163 -5.87 -1.05 0.92
CA GLY A 163 -5.80 -0.34 -0.36
C GLY A 163 -6.94 0.64 -0.63
N PRO A 164 -6.96 1.21 -1.85
CA PRO A 164 -7.86 2.29 -2.24
C PRO A 164 -9.34 2.04 -1.93
N GLY A 165 -9.86 0.85 -2.24
CA GLY A 165 -11.26 0.50 -1.96
C GLY A 165 -11.70 0.59 -0.50
N LYS A 166 -10.77 0.72 0.45
CA LYS A 166 -11.04 0.85 1.89
C LYS A 166 -10.68 2.22 2.48
N TYR A 167 -10.11 3.15 1.71
CA TYR A 167 -9.65 4.42 2.25
C TYR A 167 -10.78 5.33 2.75
N GLU A 168 -11.91 5.37 2.05
CA GLU A 168 -13.06 6.18 2.47
C GLU A 168 -13.63 5.70 3.82
N GLU A 169 -13.78 4.39 4.00
CA GLU A 169 -14.22 3.82 5.28
C GLU A 169 -13.20 4.10 6.39
N ALA A 170 -11.90 3.94 6.11
CA ALA A 170 -10.84 4.25 7.06
C ALA A 170 -10.86 5.74 7.47
N GLU A 171 -11.02 6.65 6.51
CA GLU A 171 -11.10 8.09 6.76
C GLU A 171 -12.28 8.42 7.68
N LEU A 172 -13.47 7.92 7.36
CA LEU A 172 -14.67 8.15 8.15
C LEU A 172 -14.47 7.74 9.62
N ARG A 173 -13.83 6.60 9.85
CA ARG A 173 -13.55 6.10 11.20
C ARG A 173 -12.51 6.94 11.94
N TYR A 174 -11.44 7.38 11.28
CA TYR A 174 -10.49 8.33 11.89
C TYR A 174 -11.15 9.67 12.21
N ARG A 175 -12.07 10.17 11.37
CA ARG A 175 -12.83 11.41 11.68
C ARG A 175 -13.70 11.26 12.91
N LYS A 176 -14.39 10.12 13.06
CA LYS A 176 -15.16 9.81 14.28
C LYS A 176 -14.25 9.78 15.51
N ALA A 177 -13.14 9.06 15.42
CA ALA A 177 -12.18 8.93 16.52
C ALA A 177 -11.59 10.29 16.94
N THR A 178 -11.17 11.11 15.97
CA THR A 178 -10.55 12.42 16.21
C THR A 178 -11.52 13.51 16.68
N THR A 179 -12.82 13.32 16.45
CA THR A 179 -13.88 14.18 17.01
C THR A 179 -14.02 13.99 18.52
N ILE A 180 -13.79 12.76 19.00
CA ILE A 180 -13.86 12.41 20.43
C ILE A 180 -12.51 12.69 21.10
N ILE A 181 -11.42 12.16 20.55
CA ILE A 181 -10.05 12.32 21.07
C ILE A 181 -9.22 13.14 20.08
N SER A 182 -9.02 14.42 20.40
CA SER A 182 -8.31 15.36 19.54
C SER A 182 -6.82 15.53 19.87
N THR A 183 -6.29 14.69 20.76
CA THR A 183 -4.91 14.74 21.27
C THR A 183 -3.98 13.70 20.63
N GLN A 184 -4.50 12.76 19.85
CA GLN A 184 -3.73 11.66 19.28
C GLN A 184 -3.06 12.07 17.95
N SER A 185 -1.76 12.40 18.01
CA SER A 185 -0.97 12.85 16.84
C SER A 185 -0.99 11.86 15.66
N SER A 186 -0.79 10.58 15.95
CA SER A 186 -0.73 9.51 14.94
C SER A 186 -2.04 9.34 14.15
N TRP A 187 -3.18 9.67 14.76
CA TRP A 187 -4.49 9.60 14.12
C TRP A 187 -4.68 10.73 13.12
N PHE A 188 -4.27 11.95 13.45
CA PHE A 188 -4.26 13.07 12.50
C PHE A 188 -3.28 12.83 11.36
N HIS A 189 -2.11 12.25 11.63
CA HIS A 189 -1.17 11.85 10.58
C HIS A 189 -1.80 10.83 9.62
N SER A 190 -2.43 9.78 10.15
CA SER A 190 -3.10 8.76 9.34
C SER A 190 -4.30 9.30 8.56
N LEU A 191 -5.07 10.20 9.18
CA LEU A 191 -6.20 10.89 8.54
C LEU A 191 -5.73 11.75 7.36
N GLY A 192 -4.69 12.56 7.55
CA GLY A 192 -4.09 13.37 6.48
C GLY A 192 -3.60 12.50 5.31
N PHE A 193 -2.92 11.38 5.63
CA PHE A 193 -2.47 10.42 4.63
C PHE A 193 -3.64 9.88 3.77
N LEU A 194 -4.76 9.51 4.40
CA LEU A 194 -5.93 8.97 3.72
C LEU A 194 -6.63 10.01 2.83
N ILE A 195 -6.87 11.21 3.36
CA ILE A 195 -7.47 12.33 2.62
C ILE A 195 -6.66 12.60 1.36
N GLY A 196 -5.35 12.79 1.53
CA GLY A 196 -4.46 13.05 0.42
C GLY A 196 -4.43 11.92 -0.61
N ARG A 197 -4.40 10.66 -0.15
CA ARG A 197 -4.39 9.49 -1.04
C ARG A 197 -5.66 9.44 -1.90
N GLN A 198 -6.82 9.71 -1.31
CA GLN A 198 -8.08 9.72 -2.04
C GLN A 198 -8.19 10.89 -3.02
N ALA A 199 -7.79 12.10 -2.62
CA ALA A 199 -7.76 13.24 -3.54
C ALA A 199 -6.94 12.93 -4.79
N ARG A 200 -5.74 12.35 -4.60
CA ARG A 200 -4.85 11.93 -5.71
C ARG A 200 -5.39 10.79 -6.59
N LEU A 201 -6.39 10.04 -6.12
CA LEU A 201 -7.06 9.01 -6.91
C LEU A 201 -8.20 9.58 -7.75
N LYS A 202 -8.91 10.59 -7.21
CA LYS A 202 -10.07 11.22 -7.86
C LYS A 202 -9.66 12.29 -8.89
N SER A 203 -8.57 13.02 -8.65
CA SER A 203 -8.19 14.15 -9.53
C SER A 203 -7.58 13.68 -10.87
N PRO A 204 -8.01 14.24 -12.03
CA PRO A 204 -7.44 13.94 -13.35
C PRO A 204 -6.02 14.48 -13.53
N SER A 205 -5.73 15.63 -12.92
CA SER A 205 -4.41 16.25 -12.92
C SER A 205 -3.94 16.52 -11.49
N TRP A 206 -2.62 16.65 -11.33
CA TRP A 206 -2.00 17.06 -10.08
C TRP A 206 -2.25 18.54 -9.74
N GLU A 207 -2.67 19.34 -10.72
CA GLU A 207 -2.94 20.77 -10.56
C GLU A 207 -4.35 21.02 -10.02
N ASP A 208 -5.29 20.10 -10.26
CA ASP A 208 -6.67 20.22 -9.79
C ASP A 208 -6.87 19.78 -8.33
N CYS A 209 -5.85 19.21 -7.69
CA CYS A 209 -5.95 18.66 -6.33
C CYS A 209 -5.53 19.63 -5.21
N TYR A 210 -5.27 20.90 -5.51
CA TYR A 210 -4.74 21.83 -4.51
C TYR A 210 -5.70 22.14 -3.36
N ASP A 211 -7.02 22.07 -3.58
CA ASP A 211 -8.01 22.38 -2.55
C ASP A 211 -8.11 21.26 -1.51
N GLU A 212 -8.12 19.97 -1.92
CA GLU A 212 -8.08 18.86 -0.97
C GLU A 212 -6.72 18.73 -0.24
N MET A 213 -5.66 19.29 -0.81
CA MET A 213 -4.36 19.36 -0.13
C MET A 213 -4.39 20.25 1.12
N ASP A 214 -5.28 21.23 1.22
CA ASP A 214 -5.34 22.09 2.41
C ASP A 214 -5.82 21.33 3.64
N GLU A 215 -6.73 20.37 3.49
CA GLU A 215 -7.16 19.51 4.59
C GLU A 215 -6.08 18.51 5.00
N GLU A 216 -5.37 17.90 4.03
CA GLU A 216 -4.19 17.06 4.29
C GLU A 216 -3.11 17.86 5.06
N ILE A 217 -2.83 19.10 4.65
CA ILE A 217 -1.89 20.01 5.35
C ILE A 217 -2.35 20.28 6.79
N LYS A 218 -3.65 20.58 7.00
CA LYS A 218 -4.20 20.83 8.34
C LYS A 218 -4.00 19.62 9.26
N CYS A 219 -4.25 18.42 8.75
CA CYS A 219 -4.06 17.19 9.50
C CYS A 219 -2.59 16.98 9.90
N TYR A 220 -1.64 17.12 8.98
CA TYR A 220 -0.22 16.97 9.32
C TYR A 220 0.28 18.07 10.26
N LYS A 221 -0.14 19.33 10.08
CA LYS A 221 0.18 20.40 11.02
C LYS A 221 -0.34 20.09 12.42
N LYS A 222 -1.61 19.66 12.54
CA LYS A 222 -2.19 19.26 13.81
C LYS A 222 -1.44 18.10 14.46
N ALA A 223 -1.01 17.10 13.67
CA ALA A 223 -0.18 16.00 14.17
C ALA A 223 1.17 16.52 14.73
N ILE A 224 1.84 17.43 14.03
CA ILE A 224 3.11 18.03 14.46
C ILE A 224 2.93 18.96 15.68
N ASP A 225 1.79 19.67 15.77
CA ASP A 225 1.48 20.54 16.90
C ASP A 225 1.22 19.71 18.17
N LEU A 226 0.56 18.56 18.04
CA LEU A 226 0.32 17.61 19.13
C LEU A 226 1.60 16.87 19.54
N ASP A 227 2.44 16.53 18.56
CA ASP A 227 3.70 15.83 18.78
C ASP A 227 4.81 16.41 17.90
N PRO A 228 5.62 17.33 18.46
CA PRO A 228 6.81 17.84 17.80
C PRO A 228 7.92 16.77 17.62
N GLY A 229 7.75 15.52 18.03
CA GLY A 229 8.65 14.42 17.69
C GLY A 229 8.27 13.71 16.38
N ASN A 230 7.04 13.93 15.87
CA ASN A 230 6.48 13.19 14.75
C ASN A 230 7.11 13.54 13.38
N ASP A 231 8.30 12.99 13.17
CA ASP A 231 9.13 13.17 11.98
C ASP A 231 8.51 12.55 10.72
N SER A 232 7.64 11.56 10.89
CA SER A 232 6.83 11.00 9.80
C SER A 232 5.84 12.02 9.25
N ALA A 233 5.09 12.72 10.12
CA ALA A 233 4.17 13.78 9.71
C ALA A 233 4.90 14.98 9.10
N ARG A 234 6.08 15.34 9.63
CA ARG A 234 6.96 16.37 9.04
C ARG A 234 7.37 16.03 7.62
N CYS A 235 7.83 14.80 7.39
CA CYS A 235 8.21 14.35 6.07
C CYS A 235 7.06 14.40 5.07
N ASP A 236 5.87 13.91 5.47
CA ASP A 236 4.70 13.89 4.59
C ASP A 236 4.19 15.31 4.30
N LEU A 237 4.21 16.21 5.29
CA LEU A 237 3.94 17.64 5.09
C LEU A 237 4.93 18.25 4.11
N ALA A 238 6.23 18.01 4.26
CA ALA A 238 7.23 18.55 3.34
C ALA A 238 7.07 18.00 1.92
N LEU A 239 6.81 16.69 1.76
CA LEU A 239 6.52 16.06 0.47
C LEU A 239 5.28 16.62 -0.22
N LEU A 240 4.35 17.17 0.54
CA LEU A 240 3.17 17.86 0.05
C LEU A 240 3.49 19.30 -0.34
N LEU A 241 4.20 20.04 0.52
CA LEU A 241 4.55 21.44 0.27
C LEU A 241 5.44 21.64 -0.95
N ILE A 242 6.32 20.70 -1.29
CA ILE A 242 7.16 20.81 -2.51
C ILE A 242 6.36 20.81 -3.82
N LYS A 243 5.08 20.42 -3.78
CA LYS A 243 4.20 20.51 -4.95
C LYS A 243 3.71 21.94 -5.18
N ARG A 244 3.82 22.81 -4.17
CA ARG A 244 3.48 24.24 -4.24
C ARG A 244 4.80 25.03 -4.37
N PRO A 245 5.11 25.61 -5.55
CA PRO A 245 6.39 26.28 -5.77
C PRO A 245 6.70 27.40 -4.75
N ASP A 246 5.68 28.09 -4.24
CA ASP A 246 5.80 29.12 -3.22
C ASP A 246 6.17 28.59 -1.82
N ARG A 247 6.04 27.28 -1.58
CA ARG A 247 6.24 26.63 -0.28
C ARG A 247 7.48 25.74 -0.21
N GLU A 248 8.32 25.74 -1.24
CA GLU A 248 9.53 24.89 -1.28
C GLU A 248 10.49 25.19 -0.11
N LYS A 249 10.68 26.46 0.23
CA LYS A 249 11.55 26.88 1.35
C LYS A 249 11.08 26.33 2.70
N ASP A 250 9.77 26.37 2.94
CA ASP A 250 9.16 25.80 4.15
C ASP A 250 9.39 24.29 4.20
N ALA A 251 9.20 23.61 3.07
CA ALA A 251 9.38 22.18 2.97
C ALA A 251 10.84 21.76 3.28
N ARG A 252 11.82 22.49 2.76
CA ARG A 252 13.25 22.28 3.07
C ARG A 252 13.55 22.51 4.54
N LYS A 253 13.00 23.56 5.15
CA LYS A 253 13.18 23.85 6.58
C LYS A 253 12.67 22.69 7.44
N ILE A 254 11.48 22.16 7.13
CA ILE A 254 10.88 21.03 7.86
C ILE A 254 11.77 19.77 7.74
N ILE A 255 12.23 19.44 6.52
CA ILE A 255 13.10 18.26 6.29
C ILE A 255 14.45 18.41 6.99
N GLY A 256 15.02 19.62 7.03
CA GLY A 256 16.28 19.90 7.73
C GLY A 256 16.18 19.70 9.25
N GLN A 257 14.98 19.82 9.82
CA GLN A 257 14.71 19.59 11.25
C GLN A 257 14.38 18.13 11.59
N THR A 258 14.08 17.32 10.57
CA THR A 258 13.65 15.92 10.73
C THR A 258 14.86 15.01 10.95
N LYS A 259 14.82 14.15 11.97
CA LYS A 259 15.91 13.24 12.31
C LYS A 259 15.80 11.92 11.54
N ASP A 260 16.94 11.32 11.17
CA ASP A 260 16.98 10.03 10.47
C ASP A 260 16.80 8.87 11.47
N THR A 261 15.70 8.88 12.24
CA THR A 261 15.47 7.92 13.33
C THR A 261 14.99 6.58 12.81
N THR A 262 13.97 6.56 11.95
CA THR A 262 13.34 5.33 11.47
C THR A 262 13.64 5.10 9.98
N CYS A 263 13.58 3.83 9.55
CA CYS A 263 13.62 3.49 8.12
C CYS A 263 12.54 4.25 7.32
N GLU A 264 11.35 4.43 7.90
CA GLU A 264 10.26 5.18 7.27
C GLU A 264 10.63 6.64 7.00
N VAL A 265 11.21 7.32 7.99
CA VAL A 265 11.65 8.71 7.85
C VAL A 265 12.78 8.81 6.83
N ILE A 266 13.77 7.90 6.87
CA ILE A 266 14.85 7.82 5.86
C ILE A 266 14.28 7.70 4.44
N ILE A 267 13.34 6.77 4.23
CA ILE A 267 12.66 6.56 2.95
C ILE A 267 11.93 7.84 2.49
N LYS A 268 11.18 8.49 3.38
CA LYS A 268 10.42 9.70 3.03
C LYS A 268 11.34 10.90 2.73
N LYS A 269 12.41 11.10 3.50
CA LYS A 269 13.44 12.13 3.22
C LYS A 269 14.14 11.86 1.88
N GLY A 270 14.50 10.61 1.59
CA GLY A 270 15.05 10.22 0.30
C GLY A 270 14.10 10.53 -0.86
N ARG A 271 12.80 10.24 -0.70
CA ARG A 271 11.75 10.61 -1.68
C ARG A 271 11.64 12.13 -1.87
N PHE A 272 11.80 12.91 -0.80
CA PHE A 272 11.77 14.37 -0.85
C PHE A 272 12.88 14.91 -1.77
N PHE A 273 14.14 14.54 -1.49
CA PHE A 273 15.28 14.98 -2.31
C PHE A 273 15.17 14.47 -3.75
N ARG A 274 14.72 13.22 -3.94
CA ARG A 274 14.50 12.65 -5.28
C ARG A 274 13.48 13.44 -6.09
N ARG A 275 12.39 13.93 -5.48
CA ARG A 275 11.37 14.76 -6.15
C ARG A 275 11.90 16.15 -6.53
N GLN A 276 12.81 16.68 -5.71
CA GLN A 276 13.55 17.91 -6.01
C GLN A 276 14.69 17.72 -7.02
N LYS A 277 14.90 16.50 -7.53
CA LYS A 277 16.00 16.12 -8.43
C LYS A 277 17.41 16.26 -7.81
N GLU A 278 17.48 16.33 -6.48
CA GLU A 278 18.71 16.26 -5.68
C GLU A 278 19.08 14.79 -5.45
N PHE A 279 19.54 14.13 -6.50
CA PHE A 279 19.69 12.67 -6.50
C PHE A 279 20.84 12.17 -5.63
N LEU A 280 21.92 12.94 -5.48
CA LEU A 280 23.05 12.55 -4.63
C LEU A 280 22.70 12.64 -3.15
N GLU A 281 21.97 13.69 -2.76
CA GLU A 281 21.43 13.87 -1.41
C GLU A 281 20.39 12.80 -1.09
N ALA A 282 19.51 12.49 -2.05
CA ALA A 282 18.56 11.38 -1.91
C ALA A 282 19.28 10.06 -1.65
N LEU A 283 20.34 9.77 -2.42
CA LEU A 283 21.13 8.56 -2.25
C LEU A 283 21.86 8.54 -0.90
N TYR A 284 22.50 9.65 -0.51
CA TYR A 284 23.18 9.78 0.78
C TYR A 284 22.25 9.48 1.96
N VAL A 285 21.02 10.03 1.94
CA VAL A 285 20.03 9.77 3.00
C VAL A 285 19.59 8.32 2.98
N LEU A 286 19.21 7.78 1.82
CA LEU A 286 18.69 6.42 1.71
C LEU A 286 19.73 5.36 2.08
N LEU A 287 21.00 5.55 1.73
CA LEU A 287 22.06 4.58 2.04
C LEU A 287 22.27 4.38 3.55
N LYS A 288 21.97 5.39 4.39
CA LYS A 288 21.97 5.22 5.85
C LYS A 288 21.00 4.14 6.33
N GLY A 289 19.92 3.91 5.56
CA GLY A 289 18.95 2.88 5.87
C GLY A 289 19.50 1.46 5.67
N GLU A 290 20.60 1.28 4.92
CA GLU A 290 21.23 -0.05 4.77
C GLU A 290 21.93 -0.51 6.04
N ASP A 291 22.34 0.42 6.89
CA ASP A 291 23.02 0.15 8.16
C ASP A 291 22.02 -0.20 9.29
N LEU A 292 20.72 -0.16 9.01
CA LEU A 292 19.68 -0.60 9.94
C LEU A 292 19.75 -2.13 10.11
N LYS A 293 19.37 -2.61 11.30
CA LYS A 293 19.37 -4.04 11.60
C LYS A 293 18.40 -4.81 10.68
N ASN A 294 17.24 -4.23 10.39
CA ASN A 294 16.21 -4.79 9.51
C ASN A 294 15.78 -3.76 8.44
N PRO A 295 16.56 -3.59 7.35
CA PRO A 295 16.20 -2.68 6.27
C PRO A 295 14.94 -3.17 5.53
N ARG A 296 14.07 -2.24 5.11
CA ARG A 296 12.82 -2.56 4.41
C ARG A 296 13.02 -2.76 2.90
N SER A 297 12.23 -3.62 2.26
CA SER A 297 12.22 -3.79 0.78
C SER A 297 12.05 -2.45 0.04
N GLU A 298 11.15 -1.61 0.54
CA GLU A 298 10.86 -0.27 0.00
C GLU A 298 12.08 0.66 0.01
N LEU A 299 13.00 0.51 0.97
CA LEU A 299 14.24 1.28 1.00
C LEU A 299 15.06 1.02 -0.27
N PHE A 300 15.31 -0.26 -0.55
CA PHE A 300 16.07 -0.68 -1.72
C PHE A 300 15.35 -0.32 -3.03
N PHE A 301 14.01 -0.38 -3.05
CA PHE A 301 13.23 0.12 -4.17
C PHE A 301 13.40 1.63 -4.38
N GLN A 302 13.44 2.45 -3.33
CA GLN A 302 13.70 3.89 -3.49
C GLN A 302 15.13 4.17 -3.96
N ILE A 303 16.12 3.42 -3.46
CA ILE A 303 17.51 3.55 -3.93
C ILE A 303 17.60 3.22 -5.42
N SER A 304 16.98 2.13 -5.89
CA SER A 304 16.97 1.80 -7.32
C SER A 304 16.30 2.87 -8.16
N CYS A 305 15.21 3.49 -7.66
CA CYS A 305 14.57 4.63 -8.32
C CYS A 305 15.50 5.85 -8.46
N VAL A 306 16.41 6.09 -7.51
CA VAL A 306 17.43 7.16 -7.62
C VAL A 306 18.44 6.81 -8.70
N PHE A 307 18.97 5.59 -8.71
CA PHE A 307 19.91 5.13 -9.74
C PHE A 307 19.31 5.16 -11.15
N PHE A 308 18.04 4.81 -11.31
CA PHE A 308 17.32 4.96 -12.59
C PHE A 308 17.36 6.41 -13.11
N GLN A 309 17.15 7.40 -12.23
CA GLN A 309 17.14 8.81 -12.60
C GLN A 309 18.54 9.31 -12.94
N LEU A 310 19.55 8.93 -12.15
CA LEU A 310 20.96 9.22 -12.43
C LEU A 310 21.41 8.61 -13.76
N GLY A 311 21.03 7.36 -14.04
CA GLY A 311 21.29 6.69 -15.33
C GLY A 311 20.62 7.41 -16.50
N THR A 312 19.42 7.95 -16.29
CA THR A 312 18.71 8.76 -17.31
C THR A 312 19.45 10.07 -17.58
N GLN A 313 19.87 10.80 -16.54
CA GLN A 313 20.65 12.03 -16.68
C GLN A 313 21.99 11.78 -17.38
N ALA A 314 22.72 10.74 -16.98
CA ALA A 314 23.97 10.33 -17.62
C ALA A 314 23.77 10.04 -19.11
N GLY A 315 22.67 9.35 -19.46
CA GLY A 315 22.29 9.11 -20.86
C GLY A 315 22.05 10.40 -21.65
N THR A 316 21.35 11.39 -21.08
CA THR A 316 21.16 12.70 -21.70
C THR A 316 22.49 13.43 -21.92
N MET A 317 23.42 13.30 -20.97
CA MET A 317 24.78 13.85 -21.08
C MET A 317 25.72 13.01 -21.97
N LYS A 318 25.24 11.90 -22.54
CA LYS A 318 26.04 10.94 -23.33
C LYS A 318 27.22 10.32 -22.56
N ASP A 319 27.13 10.30 -21.23
CA ASP A 319 28.08 9.60 -20.35
C ASP A 319 27.65 8.13 -20.22
N PHE A 320 28.00 7.33 -21.22
CA PHE A 320 27.57 5.94 -21.30
C PHE A 320 28.21 5.04 -20.24
N THR A 321 29.42 5.38 -19.77
CA THR A 321 30.10 4.66 -18.69
C THR A 321 29.31 4.78 -17.40
N ARG A 322 29.03 6.02 -16.94
CA ARG A 322 28.21 6.22 -15.73
C ARG A 322 26.80 5.69 -15.89
N LYS A 323 26.20 5.84 -17.06
CA LYS A 323 24.87 5.25 -17.34
C LYS A 323 24.88 3.74 -17.10
N SER A 324 25.92 3.02 -17.55
CA SER A 324 26.05 1.59 -17.34
C SER A 324 26.27 1.23 -15.87
N GLU A 325 27.08 1.99 -15.13
CA GLU A 325 27.32 1.80 -13.69
C GLU A 325 26.04 2.01 -12.88
N TYR A 326 25.28 3.07 -13.17
CA TYR A 326 24.00 3.35 -12.52
C TYR A 326 22.96 2.30 -12.85
N LEU A 327 22.92 1.79 -14.08
CA LEU A 327 22.00 0.71 -14.46
C LEU A 327 22.34 -0.61 -13.74
N SER A 328 23.62 -0.93 -13.58
CA SER A 328 24.07 -2.07 -12.78
C SER A 328 23.65 -1.92 -11.30
N SER A 329 23.83 -0.72 -10.75
CA SER A 329 23.41 -0.41 -9.37
C SER A 329 21.89 -0.48 -9.21
N GLU A 330 21.12 0.04 -10.17
CA GLU A 330 19.66 -0.07 -10.19
C GLU A 330 19.22 -1.54 -10.07
N ILE A 331 19.77 -2.44 -10.91
CA ILE A 331 19.43 -3.87 -10.89
C ILE A 331 19.83 -4.51 -9.55
N LYS A 332 21.03 -4.21 -9.04
CA LYS A 332 21.50 -4.70 -7.73
C LYS A 332 20.51 -4.35 -6.60
N TYR A 333 20.00 -3.12 -6.57
CA TYR A 333 19.07 -2.70 -5.52
C TYR A 333 17.65 -3.24 -5.73
N LEU A 334 17.24 -3.47 -6.97
CA LEU A 334 16.00 -4.21 -7.25
C LEU A 334 16.11 -5.67 -6.79
N ASP A 335 17.28 -6.29 -6.92
CA ASP A 335 17.54 -7.64 -6.40
C ASP A 335 17.44 -7.69 -4.88
N LYS A 336 18.06 -6.73 -4.18
CA LYS A 336 17.91 -6.61 -2.71
C LYS A 336 16.45 -6.43 -2.29
N CYS A 337 15.69 -5.60 -3.02
CA CYS A 337 14.26 -5.43 -2.77
C CYS A 337 13.49 -6.75 -2.93
N LEU A 338 13.73 -7.49 -4.01
CA LEU A 338 13.05 -8.75 -4.31
C LEU A 338 13.53 -9.93 -3.45
N GLN A 339 14.72 -9.85 -2.84
CA GLN A 339 15.16 -10.81 -1.82
C GLN A 339 14.33 -10.70 -0.54
N LEU A 340 13.98 -9.47 -0.13
CA LEU A 340 13.11 -9.24 1.03
C LEU A 340 11.63 -9.42 0.70
N GLU A 341 11.22 -9.01 -0.49
CA GLU A 341 9.83 -9.04 -0.93
C GLU A 341 9.71 -9.60 -2.35
N PRO A 342 9.71 -10.93 -2.52
CA PRO A 342 9.66 -11.58 -3.83
C PRO A 342 8.40 -11.27 -4.64
N THR A 343 7.34 -10.76 -4.02
CA THR A 343 6.08 -10.37 -4.68
C THR A 343 6.01 -8.89 -5.01
N HIS A 344 7.07 -8.10 -4.75
CA HIS A 344 7.04 -6.65 -4.93
C HIS A 344 6.86 -6.26 -6.41
N PHE A 345 5.62 -5.92 -6.78
CA PHE A 345 5.18 -5.66 -8.15
C PHE A 345 6.06 -4.64 -8.89
N PHE A 346 6.23 -3.44 -8.31
CA PHE A 346 6.99 -2.37 -8.98
C PHE A 346 8.48 -2.67 -9.11
N ALA A 347 9.07 -3.45 -8.20
CA ALA A 347 10.47 -3.83 -8.27
C ALA A 347 10.69 -4.84 -9.41
N LYS A 348 9.84 -5.87 -9.55
CA LYS A 348 9.89 -6.80 -10.70
C LYS A 348 9.74 -6.06 -12.01
N ARG A 349 8.72 -5.18 -12.11
CA ARG A 349 8.46 -4.40 -13.32
C ARG A 349 9.66 -3.51 -13.69
N ASN A 350 10.19 -2.77 -12.73
CA ASN A 350 11.35 -1.90 -12.98
C ASN A 350 12.57 -2.74 -13.38
N LYS A 351 12.78 -3.91 -12.77
CA LYS A 351 13.87 -4.82 -13.11
C LYS A 351 13.76 -5.35 -14.53
N ALA A 352 12.55 -5.71 -14.97
CA ALA A 352 12.29 -6.11 -16.34
C ALA A 352 12.64 -5.00 -17.35
N ILE A 353 12.30 -3.75 -17.03
CA ILE A 353 12.66 -2.57 -17.85
C ILE A 353 14.19 -2.40 -17.87
N SER A 354 14.87 -2.51 -16.73
CA SER A 354 16.32 -2.38 -16.62
C SER A 354 17.05 -3.48 -17.40
N PHE A 355 16.53 -4.71 -17.46
CA PHE A 355 17.05 -5.77 -18.32
C PHE A 355 17.04 -5.36 -19.80
N GLY A 356 15.95 -4.78 -20.30
CA GLY A 356 15.91 -4.26 -21.67
C GLY A 356 16.94 -3.17 -21.92
N LYS A 357 17.10 -2.24 -20.97
CA LYS A 357 18.13 -1.19 -21.04
C LYS A 357 19.56 -1.75 -21.05
N SER A 358 19.81 -2.88 -20.40
CA SER A 358 21.09 -3.59 -20.37
C SER A 358 21.29 -4.51 -21.57
N GLY A 359 20.35 -4.59 -22.51
CA GLY A 359 20.40 -5.49 -23.66
C GLY A 359 19.98 -6.93 -23.36
N LEU A 360 19.56 -7.25 -22.12
CA LEU A 360 19.03 -8.54 -21.70
C LEU A 360 17.54 -8.68 -22.07
N ILE A 361 17.23 -8.43 -23.35
CA ILE A 361 15.85 -8.21 -23.83
C ILE A 361 14.94 -9.40 -23.49
N SER A 362 15.43 -10.62 -23.73
CA SER A 362 14.68 -11.86 -23.50
C SER A 362 14.39 -12.11 -22.01
N GLN A 363 15.31 -11.76 -21.11
CA GLN A 363 15.09 -11.89 -19.67
C GLN A 363 14.05 -10.89 -19.18
N GLY A 364 14.09 -9.64 -19.66
CA GLY A 364 13.06 -8.65 -19.33
C GLY A 364 11.68 -9.06 -19.85
N ALA A 365 11.59 -9.58 -21.07
CA ALA A 365 10.32 -10.10 -21.61
C ALA A 365 9.79 -11.28 -20.81
N GLN A 366 10.66 -12.23 -20.42
CA GLN A 366 10.28 -13.37 -19.59
C GLN A 366 9.76 -12.93 -18.22
N LEU A 367 10.45 -12.00 -17.55
CA LEU A 367 10.02 -11.46 -16.27
C LEU A 367 8.67 -10.73 -16.37
N PHE A 368 8.39 -10.03 -17.49
CA PHE A 368 7.07 -9.45 -17.71
C PHE A 368 5.96 -10.49 -17.82
N ARG A 369 6.20 -11.62 -18.50
CA ARG A 369 5.22 -12.72 -18.59
C ARG A 369 4.93 -13.31 -17.22
N GLU A 370 5.95 -13.49 -16.39
CA GLU A 370 5.82 -13.95 -15.00
C GLU A 370 4.97 -12.97 -14.18
N ILE A 371 5.26 -11.66 -14.26
CA ILE A 371 4.45 -10.62 -13.60
C ILE A 371 2.99 -10.68 -14.06
N ILE A 372 2.74 -10.76 -15.36
CA ILE A 372 1.37 -10.81 -15.91
C ILE A 372 0.61 -12.04 -15.37
N GLU A 373 1.28 -13.19 -15.29
CA GLU A 373 0.69 -14.41 -14.74
C GLU A 373 0.36 -14.27 -13.25
N GLU A 374 1.31 -13.79 -12.45
CA GLU A 374 1.12 -13.56 -11.01
C GLU A 374 0.00 -12.56 -10.71
N GLN A 375 -0.15 -11.53 -11.55
CA GLN A 375 -1.08 -10.43 -11.33
C GLN A 375 -2.47 -10.65 -11.95
N ARG A 376 -2.77 -11.82 -12.54
CA ARG A 376 -4.07 -12.10 -13.19
C ARG A 376 -5.29 -11.77 -12.33
N LYS A 377 -5.17 -11.95 -11.01
CA LYS A 377 -6.23 -11.71 -10.02
C LYS A 377 -6.32 -10.26 -9.53
N PHE A 378 -5.35 -9.40 -9.87
CA PHE A 378 -5.28 -8.01 -9.43
C PHE A 378 -5.42 -7.09 -10.64
N PRO A 379 -6.65 -6.70 -11.03
CA PRO A 379 -6.89 -6.03 -12.30
C PRO A 379 -6.01 -4.81 -12.55
N ARG A 380 -5.79 -3.98 -11.50
CA ARG A 380 -4.96 -2.76 -11.59
C ARG A 380 -3.49 -3.06 -11.86
N ASN A 381 -2.90 -4.03 -11.18
CA ASN A 381 -1.52 -4.43 -11.42
C ASN A 381 -1.37 -5.16 -12.76
N LEU A 382 -2.37 -5.96 -13.15
CA LEU A 382 -2.39 -6.67 -14.42
C LEU A 382 -2.31 -5.71 -15.61
N ILE A 383 -3.22 -4.72 -15.66
CA ILE A 383 -3.23 -3.74 -16.75
C ILE A 383 -1.92 -2.94 -16.79
N GLU A 384 -1.37 -2.55 -15.64
CA GLU A 384 -0.10 -1.84 -15.57
C GLU A 384 1.07 -2.71 -16.05
N ALA A 385 1.07 -4.02 -15.75
CA ALA A 385 2.05 -4.98 -16.24
C ALA A 385 1.97 -5.16 -17.76
N GLN A 386 0.77 -5.41 -18.28
CA GLN A 386 0.52 -5.57 -19.72
C GLN A 386 0.91 -4.31 -20.49
N PHE A 387 0.52 -3.14 -20.00
CA PHE A 387 0.86 -1.86 -20.63
C PHE A 387 2.38 -1.62 -20.64
N SER A 388 3.05 -1.92 -19.52
CA SER A 388 4.50 -1.80 -19.42
C SER A 388 5.22 -2.79 -20.33
N PHE A 389 4.70 -4.02 -20.45
CA PHE A 389 5.24 -5.03 -21.34
C PHE A 389 5.05 -4.65 -22.81
N ALA A 390 3.87 -4.14 -23.19
CA ALA A 390 3.61 -3.66 -24.55
C ALA A 390 4.57 -2.52 -24.94
N LYS A 391 4.81 -1.56 -24.03
CA LYS A 391 5.82 -0.51 -24.23
C LYS A 391 7.23 -1.05 -24.34
N TYR A 392 7.56 -2.05 -23.52
CA TYR A 392 8.85 -2.72 -23.56
C TYR A 392 9.08 -3.40 -24.91
N LEU A 393 8.11 -4.17 -25.39
CA LEU A 393 8.12 -4.79 -26.71
C LEU A 393 8.20 -3.74 -27.83
N ASP A 394 7.51 -2.61 -27.70
CA ASP A 394 7.53 -1.51 -28.69
C ASP A 394 8.91 -0.85 -28.80
N LEU A 395 9.65 -0.74 -27.68
CA LEU A 395 10.98 -0.14 -27.61
C LEU A 395 12.10 -1.06 -28.09
N TYR A 396 12.01 -2.36 -27.78
CA TYR A 396 13.09 -3.33 -28.01
C TYR A 396 12.79 -4.31 -29.16
N LYS A 397 11.96 -3.89 -30.13
CA LYS A 397 11.39 -4.65 -31.28
C LYS A 397 12.31 -5.57 -32.09
N ASN A 398 13.62 -5.52 -31.91
CA ASN A 398 14.56 -6.16 -32.82
C ASN A 398 14.62 -7.70 -32.73
N ASN A 399 13.90 -8.36 -31.80
CA ASN A 399 13.91 -9.83 -31.67
C ASN A 399 12.56 -10.50 -31.34
N LEU A 400 11.46 -9.76 -31.18
CA LEU A 400 10.16 -10.32 -30.74
C LEU A 400 9.10 -10.10 -31.80
N THR A 401 8.29 -11.14 -32.05
CA THR A 401 7.36 -11.14 -33.18
C THR A 401 6.31 -10.03 -33.05
N SER A 402 6.01 -9.35 -34.16
CA SER A 402 4.96 -8.32 -34.23
C SER A 402 3.61 -8.79 -33.68
N LYS A 403 3.36 -10.11 -33.69
CA LYS A 403 2.17 -10.75 -33.14
C LYS A 403 2.05 -10.61 -31.61
N GLU A 404 3.14 -10.82 -30.86
CA GLU A 404 3.11 -10.74 -29.38
C GLU A 404 2.84 -9.31 -28.90
N LEU A 405 3.45 -8.33 -29.57
CA LEU A 405 3.21 -6.90 -29.29
C LEU A 405 1.74 -6.52 -29.51
N ILE A 406 1.17 -6.90 -30.66
CA ILE A 406 -0.25 -6.62 -30.96
C ILE A 406 -1.14 -7.28 -29.90
N LYS A 407 -0.90 -8.56 -29.60
CA LYS A 407 -1.69 -9.29 -28.61
C LYS A 407 -1.63 -8.65 -27.22
N THR A 408 -0.46 -8.17 -26.81
CA THR A 408 -0.30 -7.50 -25.51
C THR A 408 -1.08 -6.17 -25.48
N TRP A 409 -1.09 -5.40 -26.56
CA TRP A 409 -1.93 -4.19 -26.65
C TRP A 409 -3.43 -4.51 -26.62
N GLU A 410 -3.87 -5.60 -27.27
CA GLU A 410 -5.26 -6.06 -27.17
C GLU A 410 -5.61 -6.46 -25.73
N ASP A 411 -4.71 -7.15 -25.03
CA ASP A 411 -4.91 -7.55 -23.63
C ASP A 411 -5.02 -6.33 -22.69
N VAL A 412 -4.30 -5.24 -22.98
CA VAL A 412 -4.45 -3.95 -22.27
C VAL A 412 -5.85 -3.39 -22.48
N VAL A 413 -6.38 -3.40 -23.71
CA VAL A 413 -7.75 -2.95 -24.01
C VAL A 413 -8.74 -3.81 -23.25
N ASP A 414 -8.68 -5.14 -23.39
CA ASP A 414 -9.64 -6.05 -22.77
C ASP A 414 -9.62 -5.93 -21.23
N SER A 415 -8.44 -5.79 -20.62
CA SER A 415 -8.31 -5.57 -19.17
C SER A 415 -8.82 -4.21 -18.73
N SER A 416 -8.61 -3.15 -19.54
CA SER A 416 -9.19 -1.82 -19.29
C SER A 416 -10.70 -1.89 -19.26
N LEU A 417 -11.30 -2.51 -20.28
CA LEU A 417 -12.76 -2.61 -20.41
C LEU A 417 -13.35 -3.42 -19.25
N ARG A 418 -12.68 -4.49 -18.81
CA ARG A 418 -13.10 -5.26 -17.63
C ARG A 418 -13.13 -4.39 -16.38
N ILE A 419 -12.06 -3.65 -16.11
CA ILE A 419 -11.97 -2.77 -14.93
C ILE A 419 -13.08 -1.71 -14.95
N LEU A 420 -13.33 -1.09 -16.10
CA LEU A 420 -14.35 -0.05 -16.25
C LEU A 420 -15.79 -0.56 -16.08
N ARG A 421 -16.02 -1.87 -16.23
CA ARG A 421 -17.33 -2.50 -15.95
C ARG A 421 -17.51 -2.84 -14.47
N GLU A 422 -16.42 -3.12 -13.78
CA GLU A 422 -16.42 -3.63 -12.41
C GLU A 422 -16.25 -2.53 -11.35
N ILE A 423 -15.52 -1.46 -11.67
CA ILE A 423 -15.21 -0.37 -10.74
C ILE A 423 -16.14 0.83 -11.00
N ASP A 424 -16.69 1.39 -9.91
CA ASP A 424 -17.46 2.64 -9.92
C ASP A 424 -16.68 3.76 -10.65
N GLN A 425 -17.39 4.56 -11.44
CA GLN A 425 -16.85 5.43 -12.52
C GLN A 425 -15.81 6.48 -12.06
N ASN A 426 -15.58 6.62 -10.76
CA ASN A 426 -14.76 7.66 -10.14
C ASN A 426 -13.23 7.39 -10.17
N GLU A 427 -12.75 6.24 -10.63
CA GLU A 427 -11.30 5.94 -10.75
C GLU A 427 -10.76 5.98 -12.20
N ASN A 428 -11.46 6.68 -13.08
CA ASN A 428 -11.35 6.54 -14.53
C ASN A 428 -10.04 7.05 -15.15
N ASN A 429 -9.40 8.07 -14.58
CA ASN A 429 -8.43 8.91 -15.33
C ASN A 429 -7.16 8.17 -15.78
N LYS A 430 -6.65 7.20 -15.02
CA LYS A 430 -5.46 6.42 -15.45
C LYS A 430 -5.78 5.43 -16.58
N ILE A 431 -7.03 5.04 -16.73
CA ILE A 431 -7.46 4.09 -17.75
C ILE A 431 -7.92 4.85 -18.99
N THR A 432 -8.80 5.85 -18.83
CA THR A 432 -9.50 6.54 -19.92
C THR A 432 -9.04 7.97 -20.21
N GLY A 433 -8.22 8.59 -19.37
CA GLY A 433 -7.70 9.94 -19.67
C GLY A 433 -6.85 9.95 -20.94
N ASP A 434 -6.53 11.13 -21.48
CA ASP A 434 -5.75 11.30 -22.72
C ASP A 434 -4.40 10.55 -22.74
N ASN A 435 -3.86 10.30 -21.55
CA ASN A 435 -2.62 9.57 -21.33
C ASN A 435 -2.82 8.18 -20.71
N GLY A 436 -4.06 7.73 -20.60
CA GLY A 436 -4.49 6.50 -19.99
C GLY A 436 -4.10 5.27 -20.80
N TYR A 437 -4.20 4.12 -20.14
CA TYR A 437 -3.82 2.83 -20.74
C TYR A 437 -4.66 2.51 -21.98
N LEU A 438 -5.98 2.78 -21.93
CA LEU A 438 -6.93 2.44 -22.99
C LEU A 438 -6.67 3.26 -24.25
N GLU A 439 -6.61 4.59 -24.13
CA GLU A 439 -6.42 5.48 -25.29
C GLU A 439 -5.07 5.24 -25.98
N LYS A 440 -4.01 5.00 -25.21
CA LYS A 440 -2.70 4.65 -25.78
C LYS A 440 -2.72 3.29 -26.48
N ALA A 441 -3.37 2.29 -25.89
CA ALA A 441 -3.50 0.99 -26.52
C ALA A 441 -4.33 1.06 -27.81
N ARG A 442 -5.46 1.77 -27.79
CA ARG A 442 -6.30 2.04 -28.95
C ARG A 442 -5.51 2.71 -30.06
N SER A 443 -4.84 3.82 -29.78
CA SER A 443 -4.02 4.56 -30.76
C SER A 443 -2.96 3.65 -31.41
N LYS A 444 -2.24 2.86 -30.59
CA LYS A 444 -1.23 1.92 -31.10
C LYS A 444 -1.85 0.84 -31.98
N LEU A 445 -2.95 0.21 -31.56
CA LEU A 445 -3.64 -0.82 -32.33
C LEU A 445 -4.19 -0.28 -33.66
N THR A 446 -4.75 0.93 -33.66
CA THR A 446 -5.21 1.60 -34.89
C THR A 446 -4.06 1.77 -35.88
N ASP A 447 -2.91 2.29 -35.44
CA ASP A 447 -1.72 2.44 -36.27
C ASP A 447 -1.21 1.10 -36.83
N PHE A 448 -1.31 0.02 -36.05
CA PHE A 448 -0.94 -1.33 -36.49
C PHE A 448 -1.92 -1.89 -37.51
N TYR A 449 -3.23 -1.79 -37.23
CA TYR A 449 -4.26 -2.36 -38.10
C TYR A 449 -4.35 -1.63 -39.43
N LEU A 450 -4.19 -0.31 -39.49
CA LEU A 450 -4.17 0.43 -40.76
C LEU A 450 -3.08 -0.05 -41.75
N LYS A 451 -2.04 -0.76 -41.26
CA LYS A 451 -0.95 -1.31 -42.07
C LYS A 451 -1.17 -2.76 -42.51
N GLN A 452 -2.22 -3.44 -42.04
CA GLN A 452 -2.51 -4.84 -42.36
C GLN A 452 -3.61 -4.97 -43.44
N ALA A 453 -3.53 -6.03 -44.24
CA ALA A 453 -4.52 -6.31 -45.28
C ALA A 453 -5.94 -6.55 -44.71
N ASP A 454 -6.04 -7.20 -43.55
CA ASP A 454 -7.28 -7.43 -42.79
C ASP A 454 -7.57 -6.32 -41.76
N GLY A 455 -6.80 -5.23 -41.81
CA GLY A 455 -6.79 -4.14 -40.84
C GLY A 455 -8.15 -3.47 -40.60
N LYS A 456 -8.90 -3.22 -41.68
CA LYS A 456 -10.22 -2.56 -41.59
C LYS A 456 -11.21 -3.36 -40.75
N GLN A 457 -11.18 -4.69 -40.86
CA GLN A 457 -12.08 -5.55 -40.10
C GLN A 457 -11.71 -5.56 -38.61
N LYS A 458 -10.41 -5.65 -38.29
CA LYS A 458 -9.93 -5.59 -36.89
C LYS A 458 -10.19 -4.24 -36.24
N LEU A 459 -10.01 -3.15 -36.98
CA LEU A 459 -10.32 -1.80 -36.50
C LEU A 459 -11.82 -1.66 -36.19
N LYS A 460 -12.70 -2.16 -37.07
CA LYS A 460 -14.14 -2.18 -36.82
C LYS A 460 -14.47 -2.96 -35.54
N GLN A 461 -13.87 -4.13 -35.34
CA GLN A 461 -14.05 -4.93 -34.12
C GLN A 461 -13.56 -4.21 -32.85
N LEU A 462 -12.44 -3.48 -32.94
CA LEU A 462 -11.92 -2.69 -31.84
C LEU A 462 -12.89 -1.57 -31.46
N GLU A 463 -13.38 -0.79 -32.44
CA GLU A 463 -14.34 0.29 -32.21
C GLU A 463 -15.70 -0.24 -31.69
N GLU A 464 -16.16 -1.39 -32.20
CA GLU A 464 -17.33 -2.09 -31.66
C GLU A 464 -17.14 -2.50 -30.18
N LYS A 465 -15.96 -2.97 -29.77
CA LYS A 465 -15.66 -3.26 -28.36
C LYS A 465 -15.69 -2.00 -27.49
N LEU A 466 -15.11 -0.90 -27.97
CA LEU A 466 -15.01 0.36 -27.22
C LEU A 466 -16.39 1.02 -27.03
N SER A 467 -17.23 1.02 -28.07
CA SER A 467 -18.58 1.59 -28.02
C SER A 467 -19.51 0.93 -27.00
N GLN A 468 -19.22 -0.31 -26.56
CA GLN A 468 -20.02 -1.01 -25.54
C GLN A 468 -19.99 -0.33 -24.15
N LEU A 469 -19.08 0.61 -23.89
CA LEU A 469 -18.95 1.28 -22.60
C LEU A 469 -19.65 2.63 -22.50
N ASN A 470 -20.39 3.09 -23.53
CA ASN A 470 -20.89 4.48 -23.59
C ASN A 470 -19.78 5.52 -23.30
N LEU A 471 -18.53 5.21 -23.66
CA LEU A 471 -17.38 6.12 -23.60
C LEU A 471 -17.37 7.06 -24.81
#